data_AF-A0A932TAX7-F1
#
_entry.id   AF-A0A932TAX7-F1
#
_cell.length_a   1.000
_cell.length_b   1.000
_cell.length_c   1.000
_cell.angle_alpha   90.00
_cell.angle_beta   90.00
_cell.angle_gamma   90.00
#
_symmetry.space_group_name_H-M   'P 1'
#
loop_
_entity.id
_entity.type
_entity.pdbx_description
1 polymer ?
#
loop_
_entity_poly.entity_id
_entity_poly.type
_entity_poly.pdbx_seq_one_letter_code
_entity_poly.pdbx_strand_id
1 'polypeptide(L)'
;MLNTLNVALSGLYSSKTQVENVMNNIANENTVGYKKRVVDVKEAENSDNRLTGRGSTVTNVNRITNLYMYDNLMKAQSKNSEYTQLSTMLGDVESIFSETDTSGMSTSLDGYFQAVEDLRANPYDQIARTNLANQGNNLVDGLKTLYSSIADRESTSKNALLTNVGEINGILNDIGKVNQLIQNEITPSNDLLDKRDALESKLSEYVKINVNRDNPYTLEIGNVTAVRYNTNIHEVSVADKGITQKDVYATDLNVSKLVDGTTWDSHKRQYFSSLNLQNK
;
A
#
# COMPACT_ATOMS: atom_id res chain seq x y z
N MET A 1 44.05 3.83 46.65
CA MET A 1 42.99 4.86 46.70
C MET A 1 42.66 5.47 45.33
N LEU A 2 43.65 5.85 44.50
CA LEU A 2 43.35 6.41 43.16
C LEU A 2 42.58 5.43 42.24
N ASN A 3 42.88 4.13 42.32
CA ASN A 3 42.21 3.12 41.50
C ASN A 3 40.77 2.84 41.96
N THR A 4 40.51 2.82 43.27
CA THR A 4 39.14 2.67 43.79
C THR A 4 38.27 3.87 43.43
N LEU A 5 38.86 5.06 43.37
CA LEU A 5 38.20 6.26 42.89
C LEU A 5 37.91 6.19 41.38
N ASN A 6 38.83 5.66 40.58
CA ASN A 6 38.62 5.44 39.15
C ASN A 6 37.50 4.41 38.87
N VAL A 7 37.46 3.32 39.63
CA VAL A 7 36.36 2.32 39.58
C VAL A 7 35.02 2.96 39.94
N ALA A 8 34.97 3.74 41.04
CA ALA A 8 33.75 4.42 41.44
C ALA A 8 33.29 5.47 40.40
N LEU A 9 34.23 6.21 39.81
CA LEU A 9 33.93 7.22 38.79
C LEU A 9 33.41 6.61 37.49
N SER A 10 34.08 5.56 36.99
CA SER A 10 33.67 4.85 35.76
C SER A 10 32.33 4.12 35.94
N GLY A 11 32.09 3.55 37.12
CA GLY A 11 30.80 3.00 37.53
C GLY A 11 29.70 4.07 37.51
N LEU A 12 29.95 5.24 38.13
CA LEU A 12 29.00 6.34 38.16
C LEU A 12 28.65 6.84 36.74
N TYR A 13 29.65 7.00 35.86
CA TYR A 13 29.40 7.38 34.47
C TYR A 13 28.56 6.34 33.72
N SER A 14 28.91 5.05 33.86
CA SER A 14 28.15 3.96 33.24
C SER A 14 26.70 3.92 33.73
N SER A 15 26.47 4.12 35.03
CA SER A 15 25.13 4.20 35.62
C SER A 15 24.36 5.44 35.15
N LYS A 16 25.03 6.60 35.05
CA LYS A 16 24.43 7.83 34.52
C LYS A 16 23.89 7.61 33.11
N THR A 17 24.70 7.05 32.20
CA THR A 17 24.27 6.78 30.82
C THR A 17 23.11 5.78 30.74
N GLN A 18 23.09 4.77 31.61
CA GLN A 18 21.94 3.86 31.71
C GLN A 18 20.66 4.58 32.12
N VAL A 19 20.73 5.47 33.12
CA VAL A 19 19.58 6.27 33.57
C VAL A 19 19.11 7.22 32.46
N GLU A 20 20.03 7.90 31.78
CA GLU A 20 19.70 8.76 30.62
C GLU A 20 19.01 7.96 29.51
N ASN A 21 19.46 6.74 29.23
CA ASN A 21 18.81 5.87 28.24
C ASN A 21 17.41 5.41 28.69
N VAL A 22 17.21 5.12 29.98
CA VAL A 22 15.87 4.82 30.52
C VAL A 22 14.96 6.02 30.35
N MET A 23 15.42 7.24 30.69
CA MET A 23 14.66 8.47 30.48
C MET A 23 14.33 8.69 29.01
N ASN A 24 15.28 8.44 28.10
CA ASN A 24 15.06 8.57 26.67
C ASN A 24 14.01 7.56 26.15
N ASN A 25 14.04 6.31 26.64
CA ASN A 25 13.02 5.32 26.30
C ASN A 25 11.63 5.74 26.78
N ILE A 26 11.52 6.24 28.01
CA ILE A 26 10.23 6.70 28.58
C ILE A 26 9.71 7.90 27.79
N ALA A 27 10.57 8.87 27.48
CA ALA A 27 10.19 10.06 26.73
C ALA A 27 9.69 9.73 25.31
N ASN A 28 10.18 8.64 24.71
CA ASN A 28 9.86 8.23 23.35
C ASN A 28 8.98 6.98 23.27
N GLU A 29 8.40 6.52 24.37
CA GLU A 29 7.57 5.30 24.40
C GLU A 29 6.39 5.41 23.43
N ASN A 30 5.83 6.61 23.29
CA ASN A 30 4.70 6.91 22.40
C ASN A 30 5.12 7.46 21.03
N THR A 31 6.42 7.55 20.74
CA THR A 31 6.90 8.01 19.44
C THR A 31 6.82 6.86 18.44
N VAL A 32 6.00 7.02 17.39
CA VAL A 32 5.82 6.00 16.35
C VAL A 32 7.16 5.64 15.71
N GLY A 33 7.45 4.34 15.63
CA GLY A 33 8.68 3.80 15.04
C GLY A 33 9.86 3.69 16.01
N TYR A 34 9.80 4.29 17.21
CA TYR A 34 10.87 4.18 18.19
C TYR A 34 11.07 2.73 18.65
N LYS A 35 12.33 2.29 18.73
CA LYS A 35 12.72 0.99 19.29
C LYS A 35 13.41 1.19 20.63
N LYS A 36 13.03 0.39 21.63
CA LYS A 36 13.66 0.39 22.95
C LYS A 36 15.17 0.19 22.81
N ARG A 37 15.94 1.04 23.49
CA ARG A 37 17.40 0.99 23.51
C ARG A 37 17.90 0.39 24.82
N VAL A 38 18.95 -0.42 24.75
CA VAL A 38 19.64 -1.01 25.90
C VAL A 38 21.11 -0.65 25.84
N VAL A 39 21.64 -0.16 26.96
CA VAL A 39 23.04 0.22 27.11
C VAL A 39 23.81 -1.00 27.59
N ASP A 40 24.79 -1.43 26.81
CA ASP A 40 25.69 -2.51 27.19
C ASP A 40 26.88 -1.95 27.96
N VAL A 41 27.14 -2.54 29.13
CA VAL A 41 28.26 -2.19 29.99
C VAL A 41 29.17 -3.40 30.12
N LYS A 42 30.47 -3.21 29.90
CA LYS A 42 31.49 -4.24 30.09
C LYS A 42 32.57 -3.75 31.05
N GLU A 43 33.39 -4.67 31.54
CA GLU A 43 34.60 -4.31 32.27
C GLU A 43 35.55 -3.52 31.36
N ALA A 44 36.12 -2.41 31.87
CA ALA A 44 37.03 -1.60 31.07
C ALA A 44 38.28 -2.41 30.64
N GLU A 45 38.73 -2.17 29.40
CA GLU A 45 39.86 -2.90 28.81
C GLU A 45 41.19 -2.55 29.51
N ASN A 46 42.13 -3.50 29.49
CA ASN A 46 43.39 -3.42 30.21
C ASN A 46 44.43 -2.54 29.48
N SER A 47 45.18 -1.76 30.26
CA SER A 47 46.49 -1.19 29.85
C SER A 47 47.67 -1.75 30.64
N ASP A 48 47.41 -2.63 31.62
CA ASP A 48 48.35 -3.22 32.58
C ASP A 48 47.97 -4.69 32.85
N ASN A 49 48.88 -5.50 33.38
CA ASN A 49 48.76 -6.93 33.69
C ASN A 49 47.94 -7.24 34.97
N ARG A 50 47.05 -6.34 35.38
CA ARG A 50 46.30 -6.45 36.65
C ARG A 50 44.99 -7.22 36.49
N LEU A 51 44.65 -8.02 37.51
CA LEU A 51 43.45 -8.87 37.51
C LEU A 51 42.14 -8.15 37.93
N THR A 52 42.20 -7.05 38.70
CA THR A 52 40.99 -6.38 39.23
C THR A 52 41.14 -4.86 39.32
N GLY A 53 40.00 -4.17 39.52
CA GLY A 53 39.96 -2.73 39.77
C GLY A 53 39.98 -1.88 38.49
N ARG A 54 39.39 -2.40 37.40
CA ARG A 54 39.35 -1.77 36.08
C ARG A 54 38.14 -0.84 35.90
N GLY A 55 37.08 -1.08 36.66
CA GLY A 55 35.83 -0.33 36.52
C GLY A 55 35.03 -0.81 35.32
N SER A 56 34.06 0.00 34.90
CA SER A 56 33.14 -0.35 33.81
C SER A 56 33.11 0.72 32.73
N THR A 57 32.84 0.31 31.51
CA THR A 57 32.68 1.21 30.38
C THR A 57 31.46 0.83 29.55
N VAL A 58 30.77 1.84 29.03
CA VAL A 58 29.67 1.65 28.09
C VAL A 58 30.28 1.26 26.74
N THR A 59 29.82 0.14 26.19
CA THR A 59 30.34 -0.37 24.92
C THR A 59 29.45 0.04 23.75
N ASN A 60 28.14 -0.19 23.89
CA ASN A 60 27.20 0.09 22.83
C ASN A 60 25.82 0.45 23.38
N VAL A 61 25.01 1.06 22.53
CA VAL A 61 23.58 1.26 22.76
C VAL A 61 22.84 0.52 21.67
N ASN A 62 22.26 -0.63 22.01
CA ASN A 62 21.60 -1.49 21.05
C ASN A 62 20.09 -1.27 21.02
N ARG A 63 19.49 -1.34 19.84
CA ARG A 63 18.03 -1.41 19.68
C ARG A 63 17.56 -2.83 19.95
N ILE A 64 16.53 -2.99 20.75
CA ILE A 64 15.86 -4.27 20.97
C ILE A 64 14.77 -4.42 19.91
N THR A 65 15.00 -5.31 18.95
CA THR A 65 14.05 -5.58 17.85
C THR A 65 14.14 -7.03 17.43
N ASN A 66 12.98 -7.64 17.20
CA ASN A 66 12.88 -8.96 16.56
C ASN A 66 12.56 -8.75 15.08
N LEU A 67 13.55 -8.93 14.21
CA LEU A 67 13.41 -8.71 12.76
C LEU A 67 12.33 -9.62 12.16
N TYR A 68 12.26 -10.89 12.59
CA TYR A 68 11.24 -11.81 12.10
C TYR A 68 9.81 -11.34 12.43
N MET A 69 9.56 -10.87 13.65
CA MET A 69 8.26 -10.31 14.01
C MET A 69 7.96 -9.02 13.25
N TYR A 70 8.97 -8.18 13.05
CA TYR A 70 8.84 -6.93 12.31
C TYR A 70 8.48 -7.18 10.82
N ASP A 71 9.15 -8.12 10.16
CA ASP A 71 8.83 -8.47 8.78
C ASP A 71 7.43 -9.11 8.64
N ASN A 72 7.00 -9.89 9.64
CA ASN A 72 5.64 -10.42 9.68
C ASN A 72 4.59 -9.33 9.90
N LEU A 73 4.89 -8.33 10.73
CA LEU A 73 4.03 -7.16 10.92
C LEU A 73 3.84 -6.41 9.61
N MET A 74 4.92 -6.11 8.90
CA MET A 74 4.85 -5.43 7.60
C MET A 74 4.03 -6.24 6.58
N LYS A 75 4.21 -7.57 6.51
CA LYS A 75 3.38 -8.42 5.63
C LYS A 75 1.90 -8.37 5.99
N ALA A 76 1.58 -8.37 7.28
CA ALA A 76 0.20 -8.26 7.75
C ALA A 76 -0.38 -6.87 7.44
N GLN A 77 0.41 -5.81 7.59
CA GLN A 77 0.06 -4.43 7.26
C GLN A 77 -0.25 -4.26 5.77
N SER A 78 0.62 -4.75 4.88
CA SER A 78 0.36 -4.74 3.42
C SER A 78 -0.96 -5.45 3.09
N LYS A 79 -1.20 -6.62 3.68
CA LYS A 79 -2.42 -7.40 3.45
C LYS A 79 -3.67 -6.71 4.00
N ASN A 80 -3.54 -6.04 5.15
CA ASN A 80 -4.62 -5.24 5.71
C ASN A 80 -4.96 -4.07 4.80
N SER A 81 -3.96 -3.30 4.35
CA SER A 81 -4.15 -2.20 3.40
C SER A 81 -4.79 -2.66 2.10
N GLU A 82 -4.37 -3.80 1.55
CA GLU A 82 -4.96 -4.41 0.35
C GLU A 82 -6.46 -4.68 0.54
N TYR A 83 -6.84 -5.34 1.64
CA TYR A 83 -8.25 -5.64 1.90
C TYR A 83 -9.08 -4.42 2.27
N THR A 84 -8.51 -3.45 2.98
CA THR A 84 -9.19 -2.17 3.24
C THR A 84 -9.48 -1.47 1.92
N GLN A 85 -8.50 -1.36 1.02
CA GLN A 85 -8.68 -0.72 -0.27
C GLN A 85 -9.68 -1.47 -1.16
N LEU A 86 -9.63 -2.81 -1.18
CA LEU A 86 -10.58 -3.64 -1.91
C LEU A 86 -12.01 -3.46 -1.38
N SER A 87 -12.19 -3.43 -0.06
CA SER A 87 -13.49 -3.19 0.57
C SER A 87 -14.06 -1.83 0.18
N THR A 88 -13.24 -0.76 0.22
CA THR A 88 -13.64 0.57 -0.23
C THR A 88 -14.06 0.57 -1.70
N MET A 89 -13.25 -0.03 -2.59
CA MET A 89 -13.57 -0.10 -4.02
C MET A 89 -14.86 -0.87 -4.30
N LEU A 90 -15.08 -1.99 -3.60
CA LEU A 90 -16.32 -2.77 -3.73
C LEU A 90 -17.53 -2.01 -3.19
N GLY A 91 -17.39 -1.29 -2.07
CA GLY A 91 -18.45 -0.45 -1.53
C GLY A 91 -18.82 0.71 -2.46
N ASP A 92 -17.83 1.32 -3.12
CA ASP A 92 -18.07 2.36 -4.12
C ASP A 92 -18.86 1.82 -5.32
N VAL A 93 -18.55 0.59 -5.77
CA VAL A 93 -19.30 -0.09 -6.83
C VAL A 93 -20.70 -0.47 -6.37
N GLU A 94 -20.85 -1.02 -5.17
CA GLU A 94 -22.15 -1.37 -4.58
C GLU A 94 -23.06 -0.14 -4.49
N SER A 95 -22.52 1.02 -4.15
CA SER A 95 -23.27 2.29 -4.11
C SER A 95 -23.82 2.70 -5.48
N ILE A 96 -23.18 2.31 -6.59
CA ILE A 96 -23.67 2.59 -7.95
C ILE A 96 -24.90 1.73 -8.26
N PHE A 97 -24.93 0.50 -7.75
CA PHE A 97 -26.02 -0.46 -7.94
C PHE A 97 -27.04 -0.45 -6.81
N SER A 98 -27.07 0.60 -5.99
CA SER A 98 -28.04 0.71 -4.90
C SER A 98 -29.44 0.93 -5.46
N GLU A 99 -30.33 -0.04 -5.23
CA GLU A 99 -31.73 -0.01 -5.64
C GLU A 99 -32.67 0.10 -4.44
N THR A 100 -33.87 0.64 -4.69
CA THR A 100 -35.01 0.61 -3.75
C THR A 100 -36.22 -0.02 -4.45
N ASP A 101 -37.26 -0.35 -3.69
CA ASP A 101 -38.51 -0.91 -4.25
C ASP A 101 -39.16 0.00 -5.31
N THR A 102 -38.85 1.31 -5.30
CA THR A 102 -39.45 2.30 -6.20
C THR A 102 -38.46 2.91 -7.18
N SER A 103 -37.17 2.57 -7.11
CA SER A 103 -36.13 3.15 -7.94
C SER A 103 -34.97 2.19 -8.18
N GLY A 104 -34.59 2.00 -9.43
CA GLY A 104 -33.45 1.15 -9.77
C GLY A 104 -33.54 0.66 -11.21
N MET A 105 -32.55 -0.14 -11.58
CA MET A 105 -32.55 -0.84 -12.86
C MET A 105 -33.68 -1.87 -12.90
N SER A 106 -33.92 -2.59 -11.79
CA SER A 106 -35.05 -3.54 -11.68
C SER A 106 -36.40 -2.88 -11.97
N THR A 107 -36.71 -1.75 -11.31
CA THR A 107 -37.96 -1.00 -11.55
C THR A 107 -38.06 -0.48 -12.99
N SER A 108 -36.95 -0.01 -13.57
CA SER A 108 -36.91 0.47 -14.95
C SER A 108 -37.16 -0.66 -15.96
N LEU A 109 -36.65 -1.85 -15.67
CA LEU A 109 -36.84 -3.05 -16.47
C LEU A 109 -38.29 -3.55 -16.39
N ASP A 110 -38.87 -3.57 -15.19
CA ASP A 110 -40.26 -3.93 -14.98
C ASP A 110 -41.21 -2.96 -15.72
N GLY A 111 -40.94 -1.65 -15.63
CA GLY A 111 -41.70 -0.63 -16.35
C GLY A 111 -41.63 -0.78 -17.87
N TYR A 112 -40.46 -1.14 -18.40
CA TYR A 112 -40.30 -1.44 -19.83
C TYR A 112 -41.11 -2.67 -20.25
N PHE A 113 -41.01 -3.79 -19.52
CA PHE A 113 -41.76 -5.01 -19.84
C PHE A 113 -43.28 -4.82 -19.69
N GLN A 114 -43.73 -4.04 -18.71
CA GLN A 114 -45.14 -3.69 -18.59
C GLN A 114 -45.63 -2.90 -19.80
N ALA A 115 -44.84 -1.92 -20.28
CA ALA A 115 -45.19 -1.16 -21.47
C ALA A 115 -45.20 -2.02 -22.75
N VAL A 116 -44.36 -3.06 -22.83
CA VAL A 116 -44.41 -4.07 -23.91
C VAL A 116 -45.72 -4.85 -23.85
N GLU A 117 -46.14 -5.29 -22.67
CA GLU A 117 -47.38 -6.05 -22.50
C GLU A 117 -48.63 -5.21 -22.82
N ASP A 118 -48.64 -3.94 -22.41
CA ASP A 118 -49.72 -2.99 -22.71
C ASP A 118 -49.86 -2.78 -24.23
N LEU A 119 -48.74 -2.63 -24.95
CA LEU A 119 -48.74 -2.52 -26.41
C LEU A 119 -49.17 -3.83 -27.08
N ARG A 120 -48.80 -4.99 -26.53
CA ARG A 120 -49.22 -6.30 -27.03
C ARG A 120 -50.73 -6.48 -26.95
N ALA A 121 -51.35 -5.99 -25.88
CA ALA A 121 -52.79 -6.05 -25.69
C ALA A 121 -53.57 -5.21 -26.72
N ASN A 122 -53.04 -4.04 -27.11
CA ASN A 122 -53.62 -3.21 -28.17
C ASN A 122 -52.57 -2.50 -29.04
N PRO A 123 -52.12 -3.14 -30.14
CA PRO A 123 -51.04 -2.62 -30.97
C PRO A 123 -51.35 -1.31 -31.71
N TYR A 124 -52.64 -0.97 -31.87
CA TYR A 124 -53.07 0.23 -32.60
C TYR A 124 -53.15 1.48 -31.71
N ASP A 125 -53.09 1.33 -30.39
CA ASP A 125 -53.14 2.44 -29.44
C ASP A 125 -51.86 3.30 -29.51
N GLN A 126 -52.05 4.58 -29.86
CA GLN A 126 -50.96 5.54 -29.96
C GLN A 126 -50.35 5.88 -28.58
N ILE A 127 -51.15 5.84 -27.51
CA ILE A 127 -50.69 6.09 -26.14
C ILE A 127 -49.75 4.96 -25.72
N ALA A 128 -50.13 3.71 -25.94
CA ALA A 128 -49.30 2.54 -25.62
C ALA A 128 -47.96 2.54 -26.38
N ARG A 129 -47.96 2.87 -27.68
CA ARG A 129 -46.72 3.02 -28.48
C ARG A 129 -45.79 4.10 -27.92
N THR A 130 -46.36 5.24 -27.54
CA THR A 130 -45.58 6.36 -26.97
C THR A 130 -45.02 6.00 -25.59
N ASN A 131 -45.81 5.31 -24.76
CA ASN A 131 -45.37 4.84 -23.45
C ASN A 131 -44.18 3.86 -23.58
N LEU A 132 -44.27 2.87 -24.47
CA LEU A 132 -43.16 1.94 -24.71
C LEU A 132 -41.88 2.66 -25.14
N ALA A 133 -41.98 3.62 -26.06
CA ALA A 133 -40.83 4.41 -26.49
C ALA A 133 -40.20 5.19 -25.32
N ASN A 134 -41.03 5.80 -24.46
CA ASN A 134 -40.56 6.52 -23.28
C ASN A 134 -39.89 5.60 -22.26
N GLN A 135 -40.49 4.44 -21.94
CA GLN A 135 -39.87 3.47 -21.03
C GLN A 135 -38.57 2.88 -21.59
N GLY A 136 -38.51 2.65 -22.91
CA GLY A 136 -37.29 2.23 -23.58
C GLY A 136 -36.18 3.28 -23.45
N ASN A 137 -36.49 4.56 -23.64
CA ASN A 137 -35.53 5.65 -23.44
C ASN A 137 -35.05 5.72 -21.98
N ASN A 138 -35.97 5.64 -21.01
CA ASN A 138 -35.64 5.64 -19.58
C ASN A 138 -34.67 4.50 -19.22
N LEU A 139 -34.92 3.29 -19.74
CA LEU A 139 -34.06 2.12 -19.51
C LEU A 139 -32.65 2.34 -20.08
N VAL A 140 -32.57 2.84 -21.31
CA VAL A 140 -31.29 3.14 -21.98
C VAL A 140 -30.52 4.22 -21.23
N ASP A 141 -31.19 5.27 -20.76
CA ASP A 141 -30.54 6.37 -20.04
C ASP A 141 -30.08 5.93 -18.63
N GLY A 142 -30.84 5.05 -17.96
CA GLY A 142 -30.40 4.38 -16.73
C GLY A 142 -29.13 3.55 -16.94
N LEU A 143 -29.09 2.72 -18.00
CA LEU A 143 -27.91 1.93 -18.36
C LEU A 143 -26.69 2.80 -18.68
N LYS A 144 -26.87 3.90 -19.41
CA LYS A 144 -25.79 4.86 -19.70
C LYS A 144 -25.26 5.49 -18.41
N THR A 145 -26.15 5.84 -17.48
CA THR A 145 -25.78 6.46 -16.19
C THR A 145 -24.99 5.50 -15.31
N LEU A 146 -25.40 4.23 -15.26
CA LEU A 146 -24.64 3.17 -14.56
C LEU A 146 -23.25 3.02 -15.18
N TYR A 147 -23.18 2.93 -16.51
CA TYR A 147 -21.91 2.82 -17.23
C TYR A 147 -20.98 4.00 -16.95
N SER A 148 -21.49 5.24 -17.06
CA SER A 148 -20.66 6.44 -16.79
C SER A 148 -20.19 6.49 -15.34
N SER A 149 -21.04 6.10 -14.38
CA SER A 149 -20.69 6.07 -12.96
C SER A 149 -19.54 5.11 -12.67
N ILE A 150 -19.57 3.91 -13.28
CA ILE A 150 -18.47 2.93 -13.17
C ILE A 150 -17.20 3.47 -13.83
N ALA A 151 -17.31 4.04 -15.04
CA ALA A 151 -16.17 4.62 -15.74
C ALA A 151 -15.51 5.77 -14.95
N ASP A 152 -16.31 6.60 -14.27
CA ASP A 152 -15.83 7.66 -13.39
C ASP A 152 -15.11 7.10 -12.15
N ARG A 153 -15.62 6.00 -11.55
CA ARG A 153 -14.93 5.32 -10.44
C ARG A 153 -13.61 4.69 -10.88
N GLU A 154 -13.58 4.09 -12.06
CA GLU A 154 -12.36 3.52 -12.66
C GLU A 154 -11.31 4.63 -12.88
N SER A 155 -11.71 5.74 -13.49
CA SER A 155 -10.85 6.91 -13.72
C SER A 155 -10.30 7.49 -12.40
N THR A 156 -11.16 7.62 -11.39
CA THR A 156 -10.75 8.09 -10.05
C THR A 156 -9.73 7.14 -9.41
N SER A 157 -9.98 5.82 -9.49
CA SER A 157 -9.06 4.80 -8.96
C SER A 157 -7.71 4.82 -9.69
N LYS A 158 -7.72 5.04 -11.01
CA LYS A 158 -6.50 5.18 -11.80
C LYS A 158 -5.68 6.42 -11.40
N ASN A 159 -6.34 7.55 -11.14
CA ASN A 159 -5.65 8.75 -10.66
C ASN A 159 -5.07 8.54 -9.26
N ALA A 160 -5.81 7.88 -8.36
CA ALA A 160 -5.31 7.51 -7.04
C ALA A 160 -4.09 6.58 -7.13
N LEU A 161 -4.10 5.61 -8.05
CA LEU A 161 -2.96 4.74 -8.31
C LEU A 161 -1.72 5.53 -8.75
N LEU A 162 -1.88 6.50 -9.65
CA LEU A 162 -0.77 7.37 -10.10
C LEU A 162 -0.18 8.18 -8.95
N THR A 163 -1.03 8.75 -8.08
CA THR A 163 -0.60 9.45 -6.87
C THR A 163 0.16 8.51 -5.93
N ASN A 164 -0.36 7.30 -5.69
CA ASN A 164 0.28 6.29 -4.85
C ASN A 164 1.66 5.88 -5.39
N VAL A 165 1.81 5.76 -6.71
CA VAL A 165 3.13 5.52 -7.34
C VAL A 165 4.09 6.68 -7.12
N GLY A 166 3.61 7.92 -7.17
CA GLY A 166 4.38 9.09 -6.77
C GLY A 166 4.89 9.01 -5.33
N GLU A 167 4.00 8.67 -4.39
CA GLU A 167 4.34 8.48 -2.97
C GLU A 167 5.35 7.34 -2.76
N ILE A 168 5.15 6.19 -3.42
CA ILE A 168 6.09 5.05 -3.38
C ILE A 168 7.49 5.49 -3.82
N ASN A 169 7.60 6.20 -4.95
CA ASN A 169 8.88 6.70 -5.44
C ASN A 169 9.49 7.73 -4.47
N GLY A 170 8.68 8.58 -3.84
CA GLY A 170 9.12 9.48 -2.78
C GLY A 170 9.74 8.74 -1.60
N ILE A 171 9.05 7.70 -1.09
CA ILE A 171 9.53 6.87 0.02
C ILE A 171 10.81 6.12 -0.36
N LEU A 172 10.88 5.54 -1.57
CA LEU A 172 12.09 4.88 -2.06
C LEU A 172 13.30 5.83 -2.11
N ASN A 173 13.09 7.07 -2.57
CA ASN A 173 14.10 8.12 -2.56
C ASN A 173 14.59 8.46 -1.14
N ASP A 174 13.68 8.55 -0.18
CA ASP A 174 14.06 8.79 1.21
C ASP A 174 14.78 7.60 1.84
N ILE A 175 14.40 6.36 1.50
CA ILE A 175 15.15 5.15 1.90
C ILE A 175 16.58 5.22 1.35
N GLY A 176 16.78 5.57 0.08
CA GLY A 176 18.12 5.69 -0.50
C GLY A 176 18.97 6.77 0.17
N LYS A 177 18.39 7.94 0.52
CA LYS A 177 19.08 8.98 1.29
C LYS A 177 19.49 8.48 2.67
N VAL A 178 18.60 7.79 3.38
CA VAL A 178 18.90 7.23 4.71
C VAL A 178 19.99 6.15 4.60
N ASN A 179 19.92 5.28 3.59
CA ASN A 179 20.94 4.27 3.34
C ASN A 179 22.31 4.90 3.02
N GLN A 180 22.35 6.02 2.31
CA GLN A 180 23.58 6.77 2.07
C GLN A 180 24.18 7.32 3.38
N LEU A 181 23.35 7.88 4.26
CA LEU A 181 23.80 8.34 5.57
C LEU A 181 24.33 7.19 6.44
N ILE A 182 23.62 6.05 6.44
CA ILE A 182 24.04 4.83 7.14
C ILE A 182 25.41 4.35 6.62
N GLN A 183 25.67 4.41 5.31
CA GLN A 183 26.96 4.02 4.74
C GLN A 183 28.11 4.96 5.12
N ASN A 184 27.83 6.23 5.40
CA ASN A 184 28.85 7.20 5.78
C ASN A 184 29.29 7.05 7.25
N GLU A 185 28.56 6.28 8.05
CA GLU A 185 28.85 6.05 9.47
C GLU A 185 29.49 4.67 9.67
N ILE A 186 30.65 4.62 10.36
CA ILE A 186 31.31 3.36 10.72
C ILE A 186 30.41 2.51 11.63
N THR A 187 29.64 3.18 12.50
CA THR A 187 28.60 2.56 13.33
C THR A 187 27.34 3.39 13.14
N PRO A 188 26.37 2.89 12.36
CA PRO A 188 25.15 3.62 12.08
C PRO A 188 24.40 4.00 13.36
N SER A 189 24.00 5.27 13.45
CA SER A 189 23.15 5.75 14.52
C SER A 189 21.83 4.99 14.54
N ASN A 190 21.37 4.66 15.75
CA ASN A 190 20.08 4.03 15.97
C ASN A 190 18.92 4.84 15.37
N ASP A 191 19.05 6.17 15.34
CA ASP A 191 18.02 7.05 14.77
C ASP A 191 17.88 6.87 13.26
N LEU A 192 18.99 6.65 12.54
CA LEU A 192 18.96 6.38 11.10
C LEU A 192 18.31 5.04 10.79
N LEU A 193 18.61 4.02 11.62
CA LEU A 193 18.00 2.71 11.48
C LEU A 193 16.50 2.75 11.81
N ASP A 194 16.10 3.45 12.87
CA ASP A 194 14.69 3.70 13.21
C ASP A 194 13.97 4.43 12.07
N LYS A 195 14.61 5.43 11.45
CA LYS A 195 14.05 6.17 10.32
C LYS A 195 13.88 5.31 9.07
N ARG A 196 14.85 4.43 8.77
CA ARG A 196 14.73 3.48 7.64
C ARG A 196 13.57 2.52 7.87
N ASP A 197 13.47 1.95 9.06
CA ASP A 197 12.39 1.03 9.42
C ASP A 197 11.02 1.75 9.36
N ALA A 198 10.94 3.01 9.78
CA ALA A 198 9.70 3.79 9.63
C ALA A 198 9.30 3.97 8.16
N LEU A 199 10.26 4.23 7.26
CA LEU A 199 10.02 4.34 5.82
C LEU A 199 9.64 2.99 5.19
N GLU A 200 10.26 1.89 5.60
CA GLU A 200 9.89 0.53 5.17
C GLU A 200 8.46 0.18 5.61
N SER A 201 8.10 0.49 6.85
CA SER A 201 6.74 0.33 7.38
C SER A 201 5.74 1.14 6.56
N LYS A 202 6.02 2.43 6.30
CA LYS A 202 5.16 3.28 5.48
C LYS A 202 5.03 2.75 4.06
N LEU A 203 6.12 2.29 3.44
CA LEU A 203 6.09 1.70 2.10
C LEU A 203 5.23 0.44 2.05
N SER A 204 5.25 -0.37 3.12
CA SER A 204 4.46 -1.60 3.22
C SER A 204 2.95 -1.35 3.19
N GLU A 205 2.48 -0.14 3.54
CA GLU A 205 1.05 0.23 3.45
C GLU A 205 0.57 0.36 2.00
N TYR A 206 1.48 0.69 1.07
CA TYR A 206 1.15 0.90 -0.33
C TYR A 206 1.39 -0.35 -1.18
N VAL A 207 2.47 -1.08 -0.90
CA VAL A 207 2.88 -2.23 -1.70
C VAL A 207 3.49 -3.33 -0.84
N LYS A 208 3.34 -4.57 -1.30
CA LYS A 208 4.01 -5.72 -0.69
C LYS A 208 5.52 -5.62 -0.94
N ILE A 209 6.28 -5.50 0.15
CA ILE A 209 7.74 -5.43 0.10
C ILE A 209 8.41 -6.63 0.78
N ASN A 210 9.63 -6.90 0.33
CA ASN A 210 10.55 -7.85 0.95
C ASN A 210 11.90 -7.15 1.12
N VAL A 211 12.48 -7.21 2.31
CA VAL A 211 13.68 -6.44 2.66
C VAL A 211 14.75 -7.39 3.15
N ASN A 212 15.93 -7.32 2.54
CA ASN A 212 17.15 -7.87 3.11
C ASN A 212 18.00 -6.70 3.65
N ARG A 213 18.24 -6.72 4.96
CA ARG A 213 18.99 -5.69 5.68
C ARG A 213 20.47 -6.04 5.92
N ASP A 214 20.94 -7.15 5.33
CA ASP A 214 22.37 -7.47 5.25
C ASP A 214 23.12 -6.43 4.41
N ASN A 215 24.46 -6.48 4.41
CA ASN A 215 25.26 -5.64 3.52
C ASN A 215 25.66 -6.47 2.28
N PRO A 216 25.15 -6.15 1.08
CA PRO A 216 24.37 -4.95 0.72
C PRO A 216 22.86 -5.04 1.00
N TYR A 217 22.27 -3.92 1.40
CA TYR A 217 20.84 -3.78 1.58
C TYR A 217 20.12 -3.91 0.24
N THR A 218 19.05 -4.70 0.22
CA THR A 218 18.17 -4.85 -0.94
C THR A 218 16.71 -4.81 -0.53
N LEU A 219 15.91 -4.06 -1.27
CA LEU A 219 14.45 -4.02 -1.12
C LEU A 219 13.79 -4.44 -2.42
N GLU A 220 12.83 -5.35 -2.33
CA GLU A 220 12.04 -5.85 -3.45
C GLU A 220 10.57 -5.46 -3.28
N ILE A 221 9.94 -5.07 -4.39
CA ILE A 221 8.50 -4.84 -4.50
C ILE A 221 7.96 -5.91 -5.46
N GLY A 222 7.03 -6.74 -5.00
CA GLY A 222 6.40 -7.75 -5.87
C GLY A 222 7.37 -8.72 -6.57
N ASN A 223 8.48 -9.10 -5.91
CA ASN A 223 9.60 -9.92 -6.41
C ASN A 223 10.53 -9.23 -7.42
N VAL A 224 10.46 -7.91 -7.55
CA VAL A 224 11.39 -7.14 -8.38
C VAL A 224 12.17 -6.18 -7.49
N THR A 225 13.49 -6.13 -7.66
CA THR A 225 14.37 -5.28 -6.85
C THR A 225 14.10 -3.80 -7.13
N ALA A 226 13.64 -3.08 -6.11
CA ALA A 226 13.40 -1.64 -6.14
C ALA A 226 14.57 -0.84 -5.56
N VAL A 227 15.26 -1.38 -4.56
CA VAL A 227 16.53 -0.82 -4.04
C VAL A 227 17.62 -1.88 -4.11
N ARG A 228 18.72 -1.57 -4.78
CA ARG A 228 19.85 -2.47 -4.98
C ARG A 228 21.15 -1.84 -4.48
N TYR A 229 22.02 -2.65 -3.87
CA TYR A 229 23.33 -2.20 -3.38
C TYR A 229 23.24 -1.00 -2.44
N ASN A 230 22.29 -1.02 -1.51
CA ASN A 230 21.96 0.04 -0.55
C ASN A 230 21.32 1.30 -1.15
N THR A 231 21.86 1.89 -2.22
CA THR A 231 21.47 3.24 -2.67
C THR A 231 20.95 3.32 -4.10
N ASN A 232 21.07 2.27 -4.92
CA ASN A 232 20.54 2.33 -6.29
C ASN A 232 19.03 2.11 -6.25
N ILE A 233 18.27 3.13 -6.64
CA ILE A 233 16.81 3.11 -6.62
C ILE A 233 16.30 2.91 -8.04
N HIS A 234 15.36 1.98 -8.19
CA HIS A 234 14.56 1.79 -9.39
C HIS A 234 13.19 2.42 -9.15
N GLU A 235 12.81 3.35 -10.01
CA GLU A 235 11.52 4.03 -9.92
C GLU A 235 10.42 3.09 -10.44
N VAL A 236 9.29 3.10 -9.73
CA VAL A 236 8.06 2.44 -10.12
C VAL A 236 7.30 3.35 -11.07
N SER A 237 6.75 2.77 -12.14
CA SER A 237 5.91 3.46 -13.11
C SER A 237 4.64 2.66 -13.34
N VAL A 238 3.55 3.36 -13.68
CA VAL A 238 2.34 2.71 -14.18
C VAL A 238 2.45 2.57 -15.69
N ALA A 239 2.33 1.35 -16.18
CA ALA A 239 2.18 1.09 -17.61
C ALA A 239 0.72 0.75 -17.90
N ASP A 240 0.12 1.54 -18.78
CA ASP A 240 -1.18 1.29 -19.36
C ASP A 240 -1.05 0.27 -20.48
N LYS A 241 -1.50 -0.96 -20.25
CA LYS A 241 -1.62 -1.95 -21.32
C LYS A 241 -3.01 -1.78 -21.94
N GLY A 242 -3.07 -1.05 -23.05
CA GLY A 242 -4.29 -0.90 -23.82
C GLY A 242 -4.67 -2.24 -24.45
N ILE A 243 -5.65 -2.94 -23.88
CA ILE A 243 -6.29 -4.06 -24.55
C ILE A 243 -7.52 -3.55 -25.29
N THR A 244 -7.79 -4.13 -26.46
CA THR A 244 -9.02 -3.84 -27.20
C THR A 244 -10.23 -4.22 -26.36
N GLN A 245 -11.22 -3.32 -26.29
CA GLN A 245 -12.47 -3.62 -25.63
C GLN A 245 -13.09 -4.86 -26.29
N LYS A 246 -13.49 -5.82 -25.47
CA LYS A 246 -14.19 -7.03 -25.92
C LYS A 246 -15.68 -6.82 -25.65
N ASP A 247 -16.41 -6.45 -26.69
CA ASP A 247 -17.87 -6.35 -26.60
C ASP A 247 -18.47 -7.74 -26.80
N VAL A 248 -19.31 -8.17 -25.85
CA VAL A 248 -20.05 -9.42 -25.92
C VAL A 248 -21.51 -9.08 -26.14
N TYR A 249 -22.07 -9.52 -27.25
CA TYR A 249 -23.49 -9.38 -27.53
C TYR A 249 -24.08 -10.73 -27.96
N ALA A 250 -25.40 -10.86 -27.79
CA ALA A 250 -26.15 -12.00 -28.28
C ALA A 250 -26.63 -11.69 -29.71
N THR A 251 -26.33 -12.59 -30.66
CA THR A 251 -26.83 -12.53 -32.04
C THR A 251 -28.23 -13.15 -32.17
N ASP A 252 -28.65 -13.98 -31.21
CA ASP A 252 -29.96 -14.60 -31.14
C ASP A 252 -30.55 -14.44 -29.73
N LEU A 253 -31.70 -13.77 -29.64
CA LEU A 253 -32.40 -13.46 -28.38
C LEU A 253 -33.08 -14.70 -27.76
N ASN A 254 -33.13 -15.84 -28.46
CA ASN A 254 -33.78 -17.07 -27.99
C ASN A 254 -32.84 -18.03 -27.24
N VAL A 255 -31.55 -17.69 -27.09
CA VAL A 255 -30.57 -18.57 -26.47
C VAL A 255 -30.17 -18.00 -25.10
N SER A 256 -30.37 -18.75 -24.02
CA SER A 256 -29.96 -18.38 -22.66
C SER A 256 -28.44 -18.39 -22.43
N LYS A 257 -27.64 -18.26 -23.49
CA LYS A 257 -26.17 -18.22 -23.45
C LYS A 257 -25.70 -16.93 -24.12
N LEU A 258 -25.00 -16.11 -23.34
CA LEU A 258 -24.24 -14.94 -23.81
C LEU A 258 -22.99 -15.37 -24.59
N VAL A 259 -23.15 -16.16 -25.65
CA VAL A 259 -22.05 -16.57 -26.52
C VAL A 259 -22.58 -16.73 -27.94
N ASP A 260 -22.54 -15.66 -28.74
CA ASP A 260 -21.97 -15.73 -30.10
C ASP A 260 -21.85 -14.32 -30.70
N GLY A 261 -20.70 -13.66 -30.50
CA GLY A 261 -20.44 -12.31 -30.98
C GLY A 261 -19.43 -11.59 -30.10
N THR A 262 -18.13 -11.81 -30.34
CA THR A 262 -17.08 -10.99 -29.75
C THR A 262 -16.54 -10.05 -30.81
N THR A 263 -16.90 -8.78 -30.75
CA THR A 263 -16.25 -7.75 -31.58
C THR A 263 -15.15 -7.09 -30.77
N TRP A 264 -13.98 -6.97 -31.40
CA TRP A 264 -12.87 -6.21 -30.86
C TRP A 264 -12.96 -4.80 -31.45
N ASP A 265 -13.34 -3.82 -30.64
CA ASP A 265 -13.26 -2.43 -31.07
C ASP A 265 -11.82 -1.92 -30.82
N SER A 266 -11.10 -1.64 -31.91
CA SER A 266 -9.74 -1.08 -31.83
C SER A 266 -9.72 0.42 -31.51
N HIS A 267 -10.85 1.11 -31.66
CA HIS A 267 -11.01 2.53 -31.32
C HIS A 267 -11.37 2.74 -29.85
N LYS A 268 -11.84 1.70 -29.15
CA LYS A 268 -12.08 1.70 -27.70
C LYS A 268 -11.14 0.71 -27.01
N ARG A 269 -10.17 1.24 -26.26
CA ARG A 269 -9.24 0.43 -25.47
C ARG A 269 -9.62 0.49 -24.00
N GLN A 270 -9.67 -0.68 -23.36
CA GLN A 270 -9.63 -0.79 -21.91
C GLN A 270 -8.16 -0.73 -21.48
N TYR A 271 -7.87 0.10 -20.49
CA TYR A 271 -6.50 0.27 -19.99
C TYR A 271 -6.39 -0.42 -18.64
N PHE A 272 -5.64 -1.53 -18.61
CA PHE A 272 -5.24 -2.14 -17.37
C PHE A 272 -3.90 -1.55 -16.95
N SER A 273 -3.89 -0.89 -15.80
CA SER A 273 -2.69 -0.37 -15.18
C SER A 273 -1.93 -1.51 -14.50
N SER A 274 -0.65 -1.63 -14.82
CA SER A 274 0.27 -2.55 -14.13
C SER A 274 1.49 -1.78 -13.66
N LEU A 275 2.01 -2.12 -12.48
CA LEU A 275 3.27 -1.56 -12.00
C LEU A 275 4.43 -2.17 -12.78
N ASN A 276 5.26 -1.32 -13.38
CA ASN A 276 6.53 -1.69 -14.00
C ASN A 276 7.66 -0.87 -13.39
N LEU A 277 8.78 -1.53 -13.10
CA LEU A 277 10.01 -0.85 -12.68
C LEU A 277 10.82 -0.44 -13.92
N GLN A 278 11.23 0.83 -13.95
CA GLN A 278 12.07 1.37 -15.01
C GLN A 278 13.52 1.45 -14.51
N ASN A 279 14.47 1.03 -15.34
CA ASN A 279 15.88 1.30 -15.12
C ASN A 279 16.20 2.70 -15.66
N LYS A 280 16.90 3.52 -14.89
CA LYS A 280 17.70 4.62 -15.44
C LYS A 280 19.06 4.08 -15.88
#